data_AF-A0A6M1RZB5-F1
#
_entry.id   AF-A0A6M1RZB5-F1
#
_cell.length_a   1.000
_cell.length_b   1.000
_cell.length_c   1.000
_cell.angle_alpha   90.00
_cell.angle_beta   90.00
_cell.angle_gamma   90.00
#
_symmetry.space_group_name_H-M   'P 1'
#
loop_
_entity.id
_entity.type
_entity.pdbx_description
1 polymer ?
#
loop_
_entity_poly.entity_id
_entity_poly.type
_entity_poly.pdbx_seq_one_letter_code
_entity_poly.pdbx_strand_id
1 'polypeptide(L)'
;MWEKLAWNVEELEDIQRMQNDEFQPLCYAFLDACITAQCLQHWVLHHLGMQGKEKSKAFEAELYTRMPDQLMCVSIANSAKHAHYSGDWSGVLELVFEPSDEDVQGGWSVRHIYPGSEERLVTVGNLRELCFQWFNLLVERGLVHGPYTSPAWFSNKMRRIFGNWDLPEQEPL
;
A
#
# COMPACT_ATOMS: atom_id res chain seq x y z
N MET A 1 0.60 -7.53 -9.82
CA MET A 1 -0.05 -6.34 -9.20
C MET A 1 0.40 -6.12 -7.76
N TRP A 2 0.38 -7.13 -6.88
CA TRP A 2 0.88 -6.98 -5.51
C TRP A 2 2.35 -6.53 -5.42
N GLU A 3 3.19 -7.01 -6.33
CA GLU A 3 4.58 -6.58 -6.45
C GLU A 3 4.73 -5.07 -6.67
N LYS A 4 3.80 -4.44 -7.39
CA LYS A 4 3.80 -2.98 -7.59
C LYS A 4 3.40 -2.24 -6.31
N LEU A 5 2.50 -2.80 -5.51
CA LEU A 5 2.17 -2.25 -4.19
C LEU A 5 3.41 -2.29 -3.29
N ALA A 6 4.08 -3.45 -3.21
CA ALA A 6 5.30 -3.62 -2.44
C ALA A 6 6.43 -2.67 -2.91
N TRP A 7 6.60 -2.51 -4.22
CA TRP A 7 7.52 -1.54 -4.80
C TRP A 7 7.24 -0.11 -4.32
N ASN A 8 5.98 0.34 -4.39
CA ASN A 8 5.63 1.72 -4.00
C ASN A 8 5.86 1.97 -2.50
N VAL A 9 5.60 0.96 -1.65
CA VAL A 9 5.88 1.06 -0.23
C VAL A 9 7.39 1.12 0.05
N GLU A 10 8.20 0.37 -0.71
CA GLU A 10 9.66 0.46 -0.61
C GLU A 10 10.20 1.81 -1.10
N GLU A 11 9.65 2.37 -2.19
CA GLU A 11 10.01 3.70 -2.67
C GLU A 11 9.65 4.79 -1.66
N LEU A 12 8.49 4.67 -1.02
CA LEU A 12 8.10 5.54 0.09
C LEU A 12 9.08 5.43 1.28
N GLU A 13 9.50 4.22 1.64
CA GLU A 13 10.52 4.01 2.67
C GLU A 13 11.85 4.66 2.32
N ASP A 14 12.30 4.52 1.08
CA ASP A 14 13.55 5.10 0.62
C ASP A 14 13.49 6.64 0.64
N ILE A 15 12.36 7.24 0.21
CA ILE A 15 12.15 8.69 0.28
C ILE A 15 12.17 9.17 1.74
N GLN A 16 11.49 8.46 2.67
CA GLN A 16 11.54 8.82 4.10
C GLN A 16 12.95 8.79 4.67
N ARG A 17 13.77 7.82 4.26
CA ARG A 17 15.16 7.70 4.73
C ARG A 17 16.08 8.75 4.12
N MET A 18 15.89 9.11 2.85
CA MET A 18 16.82 9.96 2.10
C MET A 18 16.45 11.45 2.12
N GLN A 19 15.17 11.78 2.13
CA GLN A 19 14.63 13.13 1.90
C GLN A 19 13.52 13.44 2.91
N ASN A 20 13.85 13.39 4.20
CA ASN A 20 12.90 13.60 5.29
C ASN A 20 12.36 15.06 5.37
N ASP A 21 12.90 15.98 4.57
CA ASP A 21 12.52 17.38 4.48
C ASP A 21 11.73 17.73 3.20
N GLU A 22 11.68 16.84 2.20
CA GLU A 22 10.95 17.06 0.95
C GLU A 22 9.49 16.55 1.06
N PHE A 23 8.62 17.44 1.54
CA PHE A 23 7.20 17.16 1.78
C PHE A 23 6.44 16.64 0.54
N GLN A 24 6.66 17.24 -0.63
CA GLN A 24 5.88 16.92 -1.83
C GLN A 24 6.16 15.51 -2.36
N PRO A 25 7.41 15.08 -2.60
CA PRO A 25 7.74 13.71 -2.98
C PRO A 25 7.10 12.66 -2.07
N LEU A 26 7.14 12.92 -0.76
CA LEU A 26 6.63 12.00 0.23
C LEU A 26 5.11 11.85 0.19
N CYS A 27 4.39 12.98 0.07
CA CYS A 27 2.95 12.98 -0.15
C CYS A 27 2.58 12.17 -1.41
N TYR A 28 3.29 12.37 -2.52
CA TYR A 28 3.02 11.61 -3.75
C TYR A 28 3.29 10.12 -3.58
N ALA A 29 4.37 9.73 -2.91
CA ALA A 29 4.68 8.33 -2.64
C ALA A 29 3.59 7.64 -1.78
N PHE A 30 3.07 8.32 -0.77
CA PHE A 30 1.93 7.83 0.02
C PHE A 30 0.66 7.65 -0.83
N LEU A 31 0.33 8.65 -1.67
CA LEU A 31 -0.81 8.58 -2.57
C LEU A 31 -0.67 7.42 -3.56
N ASP A 32 0.51 7.24 -4.15
CA ASP A 32 0.79 6.19 -5.13
C ASP A 32 0.69 4.79 -4.52
N ALA A 33 1.13 4.60 -3.27
CA ALA A 33 0.93 3.36 -2.54
C ALA A 33 -0.57 3.07 -2.34
N CYS A 34 -1.35 4.07 -1.89
CA CYS A 34 -2.79 3.92 -1.65
C CYS A 34 -3.57 3.65 -2.95
N ILE A 35 -3.27 4.38 -4.03
CA ILE A 35 -3.88 4.18 -5.35
C ILE A 35 -3.56 2.76 -5.86
N THR A 36 -2.33 2.31 -5.68
CA THR A 36 -1.93 0.96 -6.10
C THR A 36 -2.65 -0.13 -5.31
N ALA A 37 -2.85 0.07 -4.01
CA ALA A 37 -3.65 -0.83 -3.18
C ALA A 37 -5.11 -0.90 -3.65
N GLN A 38 -5.73 0.23 -4.02
CA GLN A 38 -7.07 0.25 -4.62
C GLN A 38 -7.09 -0.47 -5.98
N CYS A 39 -6.09 -0.24 -6.83
CA CYS A 39 -5.96 -0.90 -8.12
C CYS A 39 -5.80 -2.43 -7.97
N LEU A 40 -5.05 -2.89 -6.97
CA LEU A 40 -4.91 -4.31 -6.65
C LEU A 40 -6.25 -4.93 -6.25
N GLN A 41 -7.02 -4.27 -5.39
CA GLN A 41 -8.37 -4.71 -5.03
C GLN A 41 -9.28 -4.88 -6.26
N HIS A 42 -9.31 -3.88 -7.15
CA HIS A 42 -10.10 -3.96 -8.39
C HIS A 42 -9.64 -5.10 -9.29
N TRP A 43 -8.32 -5.32 -9.38
CA TRP A 43 -7.76 -6.43 -10.15
C TRP A 43 -8.16 -7.80 -9.58
N VAL A 44 -8.16 -7.96 -8.25
CA VAL A 44 -8.60 -9.20 -7.58
C VAL A 44 -10.09 -9.43 -7.80
N LEU A 45 -10.93 -8.40 -7.61
CA LEU A 45 -12.37 -8.48 -7.88
C LEU A 45 -12.66 -8.92 -9.32
N HIS A 46 -11.91 -8.38 -10.28
CA HIS A 46 -11.99 -8.78 -11.68
C HIS A 46 -11.59 -10.24 -11.87
N HIS A 47 -10.43 -10.67 -11.35
CA HIS A 47 -9.91 -12.03 -11.53
C HIS A 47 -10.79 -13.10 -10.87
N LEU A 48 -11.39 -12.80 -9.71
CA LEU A 48 -12.30 -13.71 -9.02
C LEU A 48 -13.73 -13.70 -9.60
N GLY A 49 -14.00 -12.94 -10.66
CA GLY A 49 -15.33 -12.84 -11.25
C GLY A 49 -16.38 -12.22 -10.31
N MET A 50 -15.96 -11.36 -9.39
CA MET A 50 -16.79 -10.74 -8.34
C MET A 50 -17.33 -9.35 -8.73
N GLN A 51 -17.42 -9.05 -10.04
CA GLN A 51 -17.77 -7.71 -10.54
C GLN A 51 -19.26 -7.30 -10.39
N GLY A 52 -20.12 -8.18 -9.89
CA GLY A 52 -21.51 -7.84 -9.59
C GLY A 52 -21.61 -6.97 -8.33
N LYS A 53 -22.51 -5.99 -8.32
CA LYS A 53 -22.66 -5.02 -7.20
C LYS A 53 -22.77 -5.69 -5.81
N GLU A 54 -23.51 -6.78 -5.70
CA GLU A 54 -23.64 -7.54 -4.45
C GLU A 54 -22.38 -8.33 -4.09
N LYS A 55 -21.76 -8.98 -5.09
CA LYS A 55 -20.53 -9.76 -4.91
C LYS A 55 -19.34 -8.88 -4.52
N SER A 56 -19.19 -7.72 -5.18
CA SER A 56 -18.17 -6.72 -4.87
C SER A 56 -18.33 -6.21 -3.45
N LYS A 57 -19.56 -5.86 -3.04
CA LYS A 57 -19.84 -5.41 -1.67
C LYS A 57 -19.55 -6.47 -0.62
N ALA A 58 -19.90 -7.73 -0.88
CA ALA A 58 -19.62 -8.83 0.04
C ALA A 58 -18.10 -9.05 0.19
N PHE A 59 -17.37 -9.04 -0.92
CA PHE A 59 -15.91 -9.12 -0.91
C PHE A 59 -15.28 -7.93 -0.18
N GLU A 60 -15.71 -6.70 -0.47
CA GLU A 60 -15.24 -5.49 0.20
C GLU A 60 -15.47 -5.54 1.71
N ALA A 61 -16.64 -6.00 2.16
CA ALA A 61 -16.93 -6.14 3.58
C ALA A 61 -16.00 -7.16 4.27
N GLU A 62 -15.77 -8.32 3.64
CA GLU A 62 -14.79 -9.31 4.10
C GLU A 62 -13.38 -8.71 4.14
N LEU A 63 -12.99 -8.04 3.05
CA LEU A 63 -11.68 -7.45 2.85
C LEU A 63 -11.36 -6.40 3.90
N TYR A 64 -12.27 -5.46 4.15
CA TYR A 64 -12.05 -4.35 5.09
C TYR A 64 -12.15 -4.79 6.54
N THR A 65 -12.83 -5.90 6.82
CA THR A 65 -12.82 -6.53 8.15
C THR A 65 -11.46 -7.17 8.43
N ARG A 66 -10.84 -7.80 7.42
CA ARG A 66 -9.53 -8.45 7.55
C ARG A 66 -8.35 -7.48 7.44
N MET A 67 -8.46 -6.48 6.56
CA MET A 67 -7.41 -5.52 6.22
C MET A 67 -7.97 -4.09 6.32
N PRO A 68 -8.15 -3.54 7.53
CA PRO A 68 -8.74 -2.22 7.72
C PRO A 68 -7.98 -1.09 7.00
N ASP A 69 -6.65 -1.25 6.84
CA ASP A 69 -5.79 -0.29 6.15
C ASP A 69 -6.08 -0.21 4.64
N GLN A 70 -6.69 -1.25 4.06
CA GLN A 70 -7.16 -1.22 2.68
C GLN A 70 -8.31 -0.22 2.49
N LEU A 71 -9.27 -0.16 3.41
CA LEU A 71 -10.39 0.78 3.33
C LEU A 71 -9.89 2.22 3.34
N MET A 72 -8.89 2.49 4.18
CA MET A 72 -8.23 3.78 4.26
C MET A 72 -7.47 4.12 2.96
N CYS A 73 -6.74 3.19 2.37
CA CYS A 73 -6.12 3.38 1.06
C CYS A 73 -7.15 3.71 -0.03
N VAL A 74 -8.31 3.05 0.00
CA VAL A 74 -9.42 3.34 -0.91
C VAL A 74 -9.95 4.76 -0.69
N SER A 75 -10.11 5.19 0.56
CA SER A 75 -10.49 6.57 0.88
C SER A 75 -9.49 7.57 0.30
N ILE A 76 -8.19 7.42 0.60
CA ILE A 76 -7.11 8.29 0.12
C ILE A 76 -7.06 8.34 -1.42
N ALA A 77 -7.12 7.18 -2.07
CA ALA A 77 -7.08 7.09 -3.53
C ALA A 77 -8.28 7.79 -4.19
N ASN A 78 -9.45 7.72 -3.58
CA ASN A 78 -10.63 8.45 -4.04
C ASN A 78 -10.46 9.95 -3.85
N SER A 79 -9.91 10.43 -2.74
CA SER A 79 -9.60 11.85 -2.51
C SER A 79 -8.67 12.41 -3.59
N ALA A 80 -7.62 11.65 -3.94
CA ALA A 80 -6.64 12.04 -4.96
C ALA A 80 -7.27 12.18 -6.36
N LYS A 81 -8.18 11.26 -6.71
CA LYS A 81 -8.94 11.29 -7.99
C LYS A 81 -9.93 12.46 -8.06
N HIS A 82 -10.32 12.98 -6.91
CA HIS A 82 -11.46 13.88 -6.75
C HIS A 82 -11.08 15.21 -6.10
N ALA A 83 -9.87 15.74 -6.38
CA ALA A 83 -9.41 17.04 -5.87
C ALA A 83 -10.36 18.24 -6.15
N HIS A 84 -11.46 18.04 -6.90
CA HIS A 84 -12.59 18.95 -7.05
C HIS A 84 -13.98 18.30 -6.87
N TYR A 85 -14.18 17.41 -5.89
CA TYR A 85 -15.51 16.83 -5.64
C TYR A 85 -16.24 17.52 -4.48
N SER A 86 -17.21 18.36 -4.83
CA SER A 86 -18.23 18.92 -3.95
C SER A 86 -19.40 17.93 -3.77
N GLY A 87 -19.09 16.72 -3.32
CA GLY A 87 -20.06 15.72 -2.87
C GLY A 87 -19.66 15.26 -1.48
N ASP A 88 -20.64 14.82 -0.69
CA ASP A 88 -20.65 14.69 0.77
C ASP A 88 -19.58 13.74 1.36
N TRP A 89 -18.31 14.08 1.19
CA TRP A 89 -17.14 13.46 1.80
C TRP A 89 -16.34 14.57 2.46
N SER A 90 -16.33 14.58 3.78
CA SER A 90 -15.90 15.73 4.58
C SER A 90 -14.55 15.51 5.28
N GLY A 91 -13.71 14.60 4.79
CA GLY A 91 -12.41 14.28 5.38
C GLY A 91 -11.23 15.15 4.91
N VAL A 92 -10.23 15.31 5.77
CA VAL A 92 -8.96 16.01 5.49
C VAL A 92 -7.80 15.02 5.60
N LEU A 93 -6.89 15.06 4.63
CA LEU A 93 -5.60 14.37 4.71
C LEU A 93 -4.54 15.37 5.15
N GLU A 94 -3.85 15.06 6.24
CA GLU A 94 -2.76 15.87 6.78
C GLU A 94 -1.50 15.00 6.85
N LEU A 95 -0.38 15.47 6.32
CA LEU A 95 0.90 14.78 6.52
C LEU A 95 1.50 15.30 7.82
N VAL A 96 1.80 14.39 8.74
CA VAL A 96 2.28 14.69 10.09
C VAL A 96 3.63 14.02 10.27
N PHE A 97 4.62 14.77 10.73
CA PHE A 97 5.88 14.19 11.17
C PHE A 97 5.73 13.70 12.61
N GLU A 98 5.92 12.41 12.82
CA GLU A 98 5.98 11.80 14.15
C GLU A 98 7.44 11.83 14.63
N PRO A 99 7.73 12.53 15.75
CA PRO A 99 9.07 12.53 16.30
C PRO A 99 9.46 11.13 16.77
N SER A 100 10.75 10.82 16.71
CA SER A 100 11.26 9.58 17.27
C SER A 100 11.01 9.53 18.78
N ASP A 101 10.64 8.34 19.27
CA ASP A 101 10.57 8.01 20.69
C ASP A 101 11.56 6.85 21.00
N GLU A 102 11.68 6.45 22.27
CA GLU A 102 12.57 5.38 22.72
C GLU A 102 12.32 4.04 21.98
N ASP A 103 11.07 3.80 21.56
CA ASP A 103 10.64 2.55 20.93
C ASP A 103 10.41 2.65 19.40
N VAL A 104 10.32 3.86 18.85
CA VAL A 104 9.88 4.08 17.46
C VAL A 104 10.74 5.12 16.76
N GLN A 105 11.31 4.75 15.61
CA GLN A 105 11.98 5.71 14.75
C GLN A 105 10.96 6.69 14.17
N GLY A 106 11.21 7.98 14.36
CA GLY A 106 10.36 9.05 13.84
C GLY A 106 10.33 9.04 12.32
N GLY A 107 9.19 9.45 11.77
CA GLY A 107 8.92 9.39 10.35
C GLY A 107 7.66 10.17 10.02
N TRP A 108 7.42 10.33 8.72
CA TRP A 108 6.18 10.95 8.29
C TRP A 108 5.05 9.93 8.22
N SER A 109 3.86 10.43 8.52
CA SER A 109 2.64 9.65 8.53
C SER A 109 1.52 10.46 7.89
N VAL A 110 0.57 9.82 7.24
CA VAL A 110 -0.62 10.50 6.72
C VAL A 110 -1.74 10.34 7.73
N ARG A 111 -2.17 11.43 8.34
CA ARG A 111 -3.37 11.49 9.16
C ARG A 111 -4.58 11.64 8.24
N HIS A 112 -5.50 10.71 8.34
CA HIS A 112 -6.82 10.79 7.74
C HIS A 112 -7.84 11.19 8.80
N ILE A 113 -8.35 12.41 8.69
CA ILE A 113 -9.35 12.98 9.59
C ILE A 113 -10.70 12.89 8.88
N TYR A 114 -11.64 12.14 9.44
CA TYR A 114 -13.00 12.07 8.92
C TYR A 114 -13.98 12.66 9.96
N PRO A 115 -14.97 13.49 9.58
CA PRO A 115 -15.80 14.17 10.55
C PRO A 115 -16.65 13.18 11.33
N GLY A 116 -16.47 13.19 12.65
CA GLY A 116 -17.23 12.34 13.57
C GLY A 116 -16.73 10.90 13.67
N SER A 117 -15.57 10.55 13.09
CA SER A 117 -14.90 9.27 13.36
C SER A 117 -13.57 9.48 14.08
N GLU A 118 -13.02 8.38 14.61
CA GLU A 118 -11.64 8.37 15.11
C GLU A 118 -10.66 8.71 13.98
N GLU A 119 -9.66 9.51 14.33
CA GLU A 119 -8.54 9.79 13.45
C GLU A 119 -7.75 8.51 13.21
N ARG A 120 -7.35 8.27 11.95
CA ARG A 120 -6.44 7.17 11.63
C ARG A 120 -5.17 7.70 11.04
N LEU A 121 -4.07 7.12 11.49
CA LEU A 121 -2.75 7.45 11.02
C LEU A 121 -2.22 6.33 10.12
N VAL A 122 -1.73 6.71 8.95
CA VAL A 122 -1.05 5.81 8.00
C VAL A 122 0.43 6.00 8.16
N THR A 123 1.08 5.02 8.76
CA THR A 123 2.54 4.93 8.76
C THR A 123 3.00 4.06 7.59
N VAL A 124 4.29 4.12 7.28
CA VAL A 124 4.91 3.12 6.42
C VAL A 124 4.72 1.70 6.97
N GLY A 125 4.76 1.52 8.29
CA GLY A 125 4.53 0.23 8.93
C GLY A 125 3.16 -0.37 8.59
N ASN A 126 2.10 0.45 8.60
CA ASN A 126 0.76 0.04 8.17
C ASN A 126 0.76 -0.45 6.71
N LEU A 127 1.45 0.26 5.82
CA LEU A 127 1.50 -0.11 4.40
C LEU A 127 2.34 -1.37 4.14
N ARG A 128 3.40 -1.61 4.91
CA ARG A 128 4.17 -2.87 4.87
C ARG A 128 3.30 -4.06 5.30
N GLU A 129 2.58 -3.90 6.40
CA GLU A 129 1.65 -4.92 6.90
C GLU A 129 0.55 -5.18 5.87
N LEU A 130 -0.01 -4.13 5.26
CA LEU A 130 -0.98 -4.24 4.17
C LEU A 130 -0.41 -5.04 2.98
N CYS A 131 0.86 -4.84 2.60
CA CYS A 131 1.52 -5.63 1.55
C CYS A 131 1.54 -7.13 1.91
N PHE A 132 1.91 -7.46 3.15
CA PHE A 132 1.96 -8.83 3.64
C PHE A 132 0.57 -9.47 3.68
N GLN A 133 -0.44 -8.75 4.17
CA GLN A 133 -1.82 -9.24 4.22
C GLN A 133 -2.38 -9.48 2.81
N TRP A 134 -2.10 -8.58 1.85
CA TRP A 134 -2.45 -8.79 0.45
C TRP A 134 -1.78 -10.02 -0.14
N PHE A 135 -0.48 -10.20 0.10
CA PHE A 135 0.23 -11.38 -0.36
C PHE A 135 -0.42 -12.67 0.17
N ASN A 136 -0.69 -12.75 1.47
CA ASN A 136 -1.34 -13.92 2.07
C ASN A 136 -2.72 -14.19 1.47
N LEU A 137 -3.54 -13.14 1.29
CA LEU A 137 -4.85 -13.28 0.66
C LEU A 137 -4.71 -13.81 -0.78
N LEU A 138 -3.74 -13.32 -1.56
CA LEU A 138 -3.53 -13.78 -2.92
C LEU A 138 -3.06 -15.24 -2.97
N VAL A 139 -2.21 -15.67 -2.05
CA VAL A 139 -1.79 -17.08 -1.91
C VAL A 139 -2.99 -17.95 -1.57
N GLU A 140 -3.79 -17.57 -0.58
CA GLU A 140 -5.01 -18.29 -0.18
C GLU A 140 -6.02 -18.43 -1.32
N ARG A 141 -6.13 -17.39 -2.16
CA ARG A 141 -7.01 -17.39 -3.34
C ARG A 141 -6.38 -18.06 -4.57
N GLY A 142 -5.15 -18.59 -4.46
CA GLY A 142 -4.44 -19.26 -5.54
C GLY A 142 -4.05 -18.34 -6.70
N LEU A 143 -3.92 -17.04 -6.45
CA LEU A 143 -3.59 -16.03 -7.46
C LEU A 143 -2.08 -15.78 -7.57
N VAL A 144 -1.31 -16.16 -6.55
CA VAL A 144 0.16 -16.07 -6.53
C VAL A 144 0.74 -17.28 -5.82
N HIS A 145 1.99 -17.60 -6.13
CA HIS A 145 2.77 -18.68 -5.52
C HIS A 145 4.18 -18.19 -5.18
N GLY A 146 4.89 -18.94 -4.34
CA GLY A 146 6.27 -18.62 -3.94
C GLY A 146 6.36 -17.87 -2.61
N PRO A 147 7.57 -17.47 -2.19
CA PRO A 147 7.79 -16.75 -0.93
C PRO A 147 7.52 -15.24 -1.08
N TYR A 148 6.99 -14.62 -0.02
CA TYR A 148 6.81 -13.17 0.07
C TYR A 148 8.12 -12.39 -0.16
N THR A 149 9.22 -12.95 0.34
CA THR A 149 10.54 -12.31 0.44
C THR A 149 11.38 -12.34 -0.84
N SER A 150 10.87 -12.89 -1.95
CA SER A 150 11.60 -12.89 -3.22
C SER A 150 10.76 -12.47 -4.43
N PRO A 151 10.25 -11.23 -4.47
CA PRO A 151 9.75 -10.67 -5.73
C PRO A 151 10.91 -10.52 -6.72
N ALA A 152 10.68 -10.82 -8.00
CA ALA A 152 11.71 -10.72 -9.03
C ALA A 152 12.31 -9.31 -9.14
N TRP A 153 11.52 -8.28 -8.84
CA TRP A 153 11.98 -6.89 -8.86
C TRP A 153 12.97 -6.57 -7.74
N PHE A 154 12.83 -7.14 -6.54
CA PHE A 154 13.75 -6.90 -5.42
C PHE A 154 15.11 -7.51 -5.75
N SER A 155 15.11 -8.74 -6.28
CA SER A 155 16.30 -9.40 -6.81
C SER A 155 16.99 -8.56 -7.89
N ASN A 156 16.21 -7.95 -8.81
CA ASN A 156 16.74 -7.06 -9.83
C ASN A 156 17.28 -5.73 -9.25
N LYS A 157 16.64 -5.16 -8.23
CA LYS A 157 17.11 -3.95 -7.53
C LYS A 157 18.41 -4.22 -6.79
N MET A 158 18.50 -5.33 -6.04
CA MET A 158 19.72 -5.77 -5.38
C MET A 158 20.85 -6.02 -6.38
N ARG A 159 20.56 -6.65 -7.54
CA ARG A 159 21.54 -6.83 -8.62
C ARG A 159 22.04 -5.49 -9.18
N ARG A 160 21.19 -4.46 -9.25
CA ARG A 160 21.60 -3.11 -9.68
C ARG A 160 22.48 -2.41 -8.63
N ILE A 161 22.14 -2.53 -7.35
CA ILE A 161 22.85 -1.85 -6.25
C ILE A 161 24.21 -2.51 -5.96
N PHE A 162 24.24 -3.84 -5.88
CA PHE A 162 25.41 -4.61 -5.48
C PHE A 162 26.20 -5.21 -6.66
N GLY A 163 25.76 -4.97 -7.89
CA GLY A 163 26.33 -5.57 -9.10
C GLY A 163 25.91 -7.04 -9.28
N ASN A 164 26.20 -7.60 -10.46
CA ASN A 164 25.95 -9.02 -10.78
C ASN A 164 26.70 -9.94 -9.81
N TRP A 165 26.10 -10.24 -8.66
CA TRP A 165 26.40 -11.48 -7.98
C TRP A 165 25.84 -12.59 -8.86
N ASP A 166 26.70 -13.47 -9.34
CA ASP A 166 26.33 -14.74 -9.95
C ASP A 166 25.58 -15.57 -8.90
N LEU A 167 24.28 -15.30 -8.75
CA LEU A 167 23.38 -16.17 -8.04
C LEU A 167 23.22 -17.41 -8.93
N PRO A 168 23.45 -18.62 -8.40
CA PRO A 168 23.25 -19.84 -9.18
C PRO A 168 21.84 -19.84 -9.76
N GLU A 169 21.75 -20.13 -11.06
CA GLU A 169 20.51 -20.20 -11.83
C GLU A 169 19.42 -20.89 -11.00
N GLN A 170 18.39 -20.14 -10.62
CA GLN A 170 17.20 -20.77 -10.08
C GLN A 170 16.54 -21.53 -11.25
N GLU A 171 16.50 -22.86 -11.13
CA GLU A 171 15.74 -23.72 -12.04
C GLU A 171 14.28 -23.21 -12.12
N PRO A 172 13.69 -23.17 -13.31
CA PRO A 172 12.32 -22.71 -13.48
C PRO A 172 11.36 -23.66 -12.77
N LEU A 173 10.52 -23.12 -11.86
CA LEU A 173 9.31 -23.75 -11.34
C LEU A 173 8.11 -23.42 -12.24
#